data_AF-A0A950AE74-F1
#
_entry.id   AF-A0A950AE74-F1
#
_cell.length_a   1.000
_cell.length_b   1.000
_cell.length_c   1.000
_cell.angle_alpha   90.00
_cell.angle_beta   90.00
_cell.angle_gamma   90.00
#
_symmetry.space_group_name_H-M   'P 1'
#
loop_
_entity.id
_entity.type
_entity.pdbx_description
1 polymer ?
#
loop_
_entity_poly.entity_id
_entity_poly.type
_entity_poly.pdbx_seq_one_letter_code
_entity_poly.pdbx_strand_id
1 'polypeptide(L)'
;MSTVPLWIRRTLAADPPRAKSLVVTLFGDAIAPHGGCVQLKGLIELLGPFGINERLVRTSVFRLVKEGWLEAKRNGRESSYELT
;
A
#
# COMPACT_ATOMS: atom_id res chain seq x y z
N MET A 1 -7.73 26.68 5.76
CA MET A 1 -6.51 25.95 5.39
C MET A 1 -6.62 24.57 6.00
N SER A 2 -6.62 23.49 5.20
CA SER A 2 -6.81 22.13 5.70
C SER A 2 -5.63 21.70 6.57
N THR A 3 -5.90 21.30 7.81
CA THR A 3 -4.90 20.86 8.81
C THR A 3 -4.23 19.54 8.42
N VAL A 4 -4.92 18.73 7.61
CA VAL A 4 -4.53 17.34 7.29
C VAL A 4 -3.23 17.25 6.46
N PRO A 5 -3.05 17.97 5.33
CA PRO A 5 -1.80 17.88 4.55
C PRO A 5 -0.56 18.31 5.33
N LEU A 6 -0.69 19.31 6.22
CA LEU A 6 0.41 19.78 7.05
C LEU A 6 0.79 18.73 8.11
N TRP A 7 -0.21 18.16 8.78
CA TRP A 7 0.00 17.10 9.76
C TRP A 7 0.65 15.86 9.14
N ILE A 8 0.18 15.43 7.96
CA ILE A 8 0.78 14.30 7.22
C ILE A 8 2.26 14.58 6.95
N ARG A 9 2.58 15.73 6.33
CA ARG A 9 3.97 16.08 6.02
C ARG A 9 4.87 16.11 7.26
N ARG A 10 4.41 16.72 8.35
CA ARG A 10 5.17 16.80 9.61
C ARG A 10 5.41 15.42 10.22
N THR A 11 4.38 14.57 10.23
CA THR A 11 4.46 13.23 10.83
C THR A 11 5.40 12.33 10.04
N LEU A 12 5.27 12.33 8.71
CA LEU A 12 6.15 11.55 7.82
C LEU A 12 7.61 12.00 7.87
N ALA A 13 7.87 13.29 8.10
CA ALA A 13 9.22 13.80 8.26
C ALA A 13 9.86 13.36 9.59
N ALA A 14 9.06 13.23 10.65
CA ALA A 14 9.54 12.79 11.96
C ALA A 14 9.73 11.26 12.04
N ASP A 15 8.82 10.49 11.43
CA ASP A 15 8.85 9.03 11.40
C ASP A 15 8.37 8.50 10.03
N PRO A 16 9.29 8.30 9.07
CA PRO A 16 8.93 7.84 7.73
C PRO A 16 8.47 6.37 7.76
N PRO A 17 7.29 6.04 7.21
CA PRO A 17 6.76 4.71 7.28
C PRO A 17 7.57 3.74 6.42
N ARG A 18 7.73 2.51 6.91
CA ARG A 18 8.28 1.42 6.11
C ARG A 18 7.23 0.94 5.12
N ALA A 19 7.51 1.04 3.82
CA ALA A 19 6.57 0.71 2.75
C ALA A 19 5.88 -0.66 2.95
N LYS A 20 6.65 -1.71 3.25
CA LYS A 20 6.11 -3.06 3.49
C LYS A 20 5.14 -3.11 4.68
N SER A 21 5.50 -2.51 5.80
CA SER A 21 4.63 -2.47 7.00
C SER A 21 3.36 -1.69 6.71
N LEU A 22 3.47 -0.55 6.04
CA LEU A 22 2.32 0.28 5.68
C LEU A 22 1.37 -0.44 4.69
N VAL A 23 1.91 -1.22 3.76
CA VAL A 23 1.10 -2.07 2.86
C VAL A 23 0.29 -3.07 3.69
N VAL A 24 0.90 -3.77 4.64
CA VAL A 24 0.20 -4.73 5.50
C VAL A 24 -0.89 -4.04 6.34
N THR A 25 -0.59 -2.89 6.95
CA THR A 25 -1.57 -2.08 7.69
C THR A 25 -2.75 -1.69 6.81
N LEU A 26 -2.50 -1.20 5.59
CA LEU A 26 -3.57 -0.81 4.67
C LEU A 26 -4.43 -2.02 4.27
N PHE A 27 -3.80 -3.18 4.04
CA PHE A 27 -4.53 -4.40 3.75
C PHE A 27 -5.44 -4.82 4.90
N GLY A 28 -4.95 -4.80 6.13
CA GLY A 28 -5.74 -5.16 7.32
C GLY A 28 -6.84 -4.18 7.65
N ASP A 29 -6.51 -2.88 7.73
CA ASP A 29 -7.42 -1.87 8.29
C ASP A 29 -8.40 -1.31 7.25
N ALA A 30 -7.99 -1.24 5.98
CA ALA A 30 -8.75 -0.53 4.96
C ALA A 30 -9.24 -1.43 3.82
N ILE A 31 -8.44 -2.39 3.35
CA ILE A 31 -8.81 -3.19 2.16
C ILE A 31 -9.64 -4.42 2.56
N ALA A 32 -9.23 -5.17 3.59
CA ALA A 32 -9.92 -6.38 4.03
C ALA A 32 -11.41 -6.15 4.33
N PRO A 33 -11.83 -5.08 5.02
CA PRO A 33 -13.26 -4.82 5.28
C PRO A 33 -14.09 -4.49 4.02
N HIS A 34 -13.45 -4.12 2.91
CA HIS A 34 -14.10 -3.59 1.70
C HIS A 34 -13.94 -4.53 0.48
N GLY A 35 -13.78 -5.82 0.71
CA GLY A 35 -13.68 -6.84 -0.34
C GLY A 35 -12.28 -7.42 -0.55
N GLY A 36 -11.29 -6.98 0.23
CA GLY A 36 -10.02 -7.69 0.40
C GLY A 36 -9.03 -7.63 -0.76
N CYS A 37 -9.39 -6.99 -1.87
CA CYS A 37 -8.59 -6.98 -3.09
C CYS A 37 -8.35 -5.57 -3.60
N VAL A 38 -7.12 -5.26 -4.00
CA VAL A 38 -6.73 -3.96 -4.58
C VAL A 38 -5.84 -4.14 -5.79
N GLN A 39 -6.03 -3.29 -6.80
CA GLN A 39 -5.11 -3.22 -7.94
C GLN A 39 -3.80 -2.54 -7.55
N LEU A 40 -2.68 -2.95 -8.17
CA LEU A 40 -1.37 -2.33 -7.91
C LEU A 40 -1.35 -0.82 -8.11
N LYS A 41 -2.04 -0.34 -9.16
CA LYS A 41 -2.11 1.08 -9.47
C LYS A 41 -2.81 1.86 -8.35
N GLY A 42 -3.96 1.37 -7.87
CA GLY A 42 -4.67 1.98 -6.75
C GLY A 42 -3.82 2.00 -5.48
N LEU A 43 -3.05 0.93 -5.23
CA LEU A 43 -2.14 0.89 -4.09
C LEU A 43 -1.00 1.93 -4.19
N ILE A 44 -0.47 2.16 -5.40
CA ILE A 44 0.53 3.22 -5.66
C ILE A 44 -0.06 4.60 -5.38
N GLU A 45 -1.27 4.86 -5.84
CA GLU A 45 -1.97 6.13 -5.62
C GLU A 45 -2.26 6.38 -4.13
N LEU A 46 -2.68 5.35 -3.39
CA LEU A 46 -2.95 5.42 -1.95
C LEU A 46 -1.68 5.67 -1.13
N LEU A 47 -0.54 5.10 -1.52
CA LEU A 47 0.72 5.22 -0.78
C LEU A 47 1.55 6.45 -1.18
N GLY A 48 1.24 7.09 -2.31
CA GLY A 48 1.92 8.30 -2.79
C GLY A 48 1.94 9.46 -1.77
N PRO A 49 0.81 9.83 -1.14
CA PRO A 49 0.77 10.86 -0.10
C PRO A 49 1.67 10.58 1.12
N PHE A 50 2.03 9.31 1.35
CA PHE A 50 2.94 8.89 2.42
C PHE A 50 4.43 9.00 2.03
N GLY A 51 4.73 9.52 0.84
CA GLY A 51 6.10 9.63 0.31
C GLY A 51 6.65 8.31 -0.23
N ILE A 52 5.83 7.28 -0.36
CA ILE A 52 6.25 5.98 -0.89
C ILE A 52 6.08 5.99 -2.41
N ASN A 53 7.21 5.98 -3.13
CA ASN A 53 7.18 5.96 -4.59
C ASN A 53 6.78 4.59 -5.16
N GLU A 54 6.38 4.58 -6.44
CA GLU A 54 5.95 3.37 -7.15
C GLU A 54 6.94 2.21 -7.06
N ARG A 55 8.25 2.48 -7.19
CA ARG A 55 9.29 1.45 -7.12
C ARG A 55 9.30 0.74 -5.77
N LEU A 56 9.14 1.49 -4.68
CA LEU A 56 9.08 0.94 -3.33
C LEU A 56 7.78 0.14 -3.10
N VAL A 57 6.64 0.61 -3.62
CA VAL A 57 5.37 -0.13 -3.54
C VAL A 57 5.51 -1.49 -4.24
N ARG A 58 5.97 -1.50 -5.50
CA ARG A 58 6.17 -2.73 -6.29
C ARG A 58 7.11 -3.72 -5.58
N THR A 59 8.23 -3.21 -5.06
CA THR A 59 9.20 -4.04 -4.34
C THR A 59 8.60 -4.62 -3.06
N SER A 60 7.81 -3.84 -2.32
CA SER A 60 7.19 -4.26 -1.07
C SER A 60 6.11 -5.31 -1.30
N VAL A 61 5.22 -5.09 -2.27
CA VAL A 61 4.19 -6.05 -2.67
C VAL A 61 4.82 -7.35 -3.14
N PHE A 62 5.83 -7.28 -4.01
CA PHE A 62 6.54 -8.47 -4.48
C PHE A 62 7.16 -9.28 -3.33
N ARG A 63 7.78 -8.61 -2.35
CA ARG A 63 8.30 -9.28 -1.15
C ARG A 63 7.20 -9.93 -0.32
N LEU A 64 6.09 -9.25 -0.11
CA LEU A 64 4.95 -9.79 0.63
C LEU A 64 4.34 -11.03 -0.06
N VAL A 65 4.27 -11.03 -1.38
CA VAL A 65 3.87 -12.23 -2.14
C VAL A 65 4.88 -13.36 -1.97
N LYS A 66 6.18 -13.07 -2.10
CA LYS A 66 7.23 -14.08 -1.91
C LYS A 66 7.22 -14.69 -0.50
N GLU A 67 6.84 -13.91 0.49
CA GLU A 67 6.76 -14.34 1.88
C GLU A 67 5.39 -14.95 2.26
N GLY A 68 4.44 -15.04 1.33
CA GLY A 68 3.11 -15.64 1.57
C GLY A 68 2.15 -14.78 2.37
N TRP A 69 2.37 -13.46 2.43
CA TRP A 69 1.44 -12.51 3.07
C TRP A 69 0.37 -11.99 2.10
N LEU A 70 0.68 -11.97 0.81
CA LEU A 70 -0.24 -11.53 -0.24
C LEU A 70 -0.30 -12.59 -1.35
N GLU A 71 -1.45 -12.73 -1.96
CA GLU A 71 -1.62 -13.47 -3.21
C GLU A 71 -1.86 -12.50 -4.38
N ALA A 72 -1.30 -12.83 -5.54
CA ALA A 72 -1.50 -12.06 -6.76
C ALA A 72 -2.56 -12.72 -7.64
N LYS A 73 -3.67 -12.03 -7.89
CA LYS A 73 -4.68 -12.41 -8.88
C LYS A 73 -4.46 -11.65 -10.18
N ARG A 74 -4.42 -12.38 -11.29
CA ARG A 74 -4.23 -11.78 -12.62
C ARG A 74 -5.55 -11.77 -13.37
N ASN A 75 -6.16 -10.58 -13.46
CA ASN A 75 -7.33 -10.35 -14.31
C ASN A 75 -6.89 -9.59 -15.57
N GLY A 76 -6.50 -10.34 -16.59
CA GLY A 76 -6.05 -9.79 -17.87
C GLY A 76 -4.73 -9.04 -17.77
N ARG A 77 -4.73 -7.73 -18.12
CA ARG A 77 -3.53 -6.87 -18.12
C ARG A 77 -3.20 -6.29 -16.74
N GLU A 78 -4.12 -6.35 -15.77
CA GLU A 78 -3.94 -5.77 -14.44
C GLU A 78 -3.76 -6.87 -13.39
N SER A 79 -2.81 -6.64 -12.47
CA SER A 79 -2.57 -7.51 -11.31
C SER A 79 -3.21 -6.89 -10.09
N SER A 80 -4.06 -7.67 -9.43
CA SER A 80 -4.67 -7.34 -8.15
C SER A 80 -4.07 -8.21 -7.05
N TYR A 81 -4.12 -7.72 -5.81
CA TYR A 81 -3.52 -8.36 -4.66
C TYR A 81 -4.51 -8.42 -3.51
N GLU A 82 -4.46 -9.52 -2.76
CA GLU A 82 -5.28 -9.77 -1.57
C GLU A 82 -4.44 -10.45 -0.48
N LEU A 83 -4.88 -10.39 0.78
CA LEU A 83 -4.27 -11.16 1.86
C LEU A 83 -4.50 -12.67 1.61
N THR A 84 -3.48 -13.47 1.88
CA THR A 84 -3.53 -14.95 1.80
C THR A 84 -4.36 -15.55 2.93
#